data_AF-A0A3C1S6T9-F1
#
_entry.id   AF-A0A3C1S6T9-F1
#
_cell.length_a   1.000
_cell.length_b   1.000
_cell.length_c   1.000
_cell.angle_alpha   90.00
_cell.angle_beta   90.00
_cell.angle_gamma   90.00
#
_symmetry.space_group_name_H-M   'P 1'
#
loop_
_entity.id
_entity.type
_entity.pdbx_description
1 polymer ?
#
loop_
_entity_poly.entity_id
_entity_poly.type
_entity_poly.pdbx_seq_one_letter_code
_entity_poly.pdbx_strand_id
1 'polypeptide(L)'
;MENERMPDDKPNAASDILEKITAFMLARKGIAIRFLYTVMYYLIFVILTTLVNICALVQFVFLFATTKPHEQLRKFSNKINTYTYKVMRYMTVTENTRPYPFSDLPPDVEPIEEEIKF
;
A
#
# COMPACT_ATOMS: atom_id res chain seq x y z
N MET A 1 29.15 51.26 32.19
CA MET A 1 28.31 50.59 31.18
C MET A 1 28.73 49.14 31.20
N GLU A 2 28.17 48.34 32.10
CA GLU A 2 28.49 46.91 32.15
C GLU A 2 27.22 46.19 32.61
N ASN A 3 26.31 46.01 31.64
CA ASN A 3 25.17 45.12 31.79
C ASN A 3 25.39 43.95 30.83
N GLU A 4 26.45 43.18 31.11
CA GLU A 4 26.72 41.90 30.47
C GLU A 4 27.05 40.89 31.57
N ARG A 5 26.06 40.07 31.95
CA ARG A 5 26.15 38.76 32.64
C ARG A 5 24.73 38.41 33.09
N MET A 6 24.10 37.31 32.70
CA MET A 6 24.43 36.19 31.83
C MET A 6 23.10 35.69 31.26
N PRO A 7 23.11 35.00 30.11
CA PRO A 7 21.96 34.22 29.66
C PRO A 7 21.76 33.05 30.63
N ASP A 8 20.82 33.17 31.59
CA ASP A 8 20.36 32.04 32.40
C ASP A 8 19.33 31.23 31.58
N ASP A 9 19.76 30.75 30.41
CA ASP A 9 19.07 29.70 29.66
C ASP A 9 19.50 28.35 30.23
N LYS A 10 19.25 28.15 31.53
CA LYS A 10 19.31 26.80 32.09
C LYS A 10 18.11 26.04 31.54
N PRO A 11 18.30 24.85 30.94
CA PRO A 11 17.19 24.02 30.51
C PRO A 11 16.30 23.80 31.72
N ASN A 12 15.16 24.48 31.73
CA ASN A 12 14.27 24.42 32.86
C ASN A 12 13.55 23.07 32.74
N ALA A 13 13.44 22.32 33.84
CA ALA A 13 12.86 20.98 33.78
C ALA A 13 11.45 20.97 33.15
N ALA A 14 10.72 22.09 33.21
CA ALA A 14 9.46 22.25 32.49
C ALA A 14 9.68 22.33 30.96
N SER A 15 10.60 23.13 30.42
CA SER A 15 10.87 23.21 28.98
C SER A 15 11.26 21.86 28.41
N ASP A 16 12.06 21.08 29.14
CA ASP A 16 12.41 19.72 28.74
C ASP A 16 11.20 18.78 28.71
N ILE A 17 10.28 18.92 29.67
CA ILE A 17 9.02 18.15 29.71
C ILE A 17 8.11 18.56 28.55
N LEU A 18 7.95 19.86 28.32
CA LEU A 18 7.14 20.39 27.23
C LEU A 18 7.71 19.98 25.86
N GLU A 19 9.03 20.02 25.68
CA GLU A 19 9.70 19.54 24.47
C GLU A 19 9.45 18.04 24.25
N LYS A 20 9.63 17.21 25.29
CA LYS A 20 9.36 15.76 25.22
C LYS A 20 7.90 15.44 24.91
N ILE A 21 6.95 16.16 25.51
CA ILE A 21 5.52 16.01 25.23
C ILE A 21 5.22 16.40 23.78
N THR A 22 5.78 17.51 23.30
CA THR A 22 5.55 18.00 21.94
C THR A 22 6.15 17.03 20.91
N ALA A 23 7.39 16.56 21.14
CA ALA A 23 8.06 15.55 20.31
C ALA A 23 7.30 14.22 20.30
N PHE A 24 6.80 13.77 21.45
CA PHE A 24 5.96 12.57 21.56
C PHE A 24 4.66 12.72 20.76
N MET A 25 3.96 13.85 20.88
CA MET A 25 2.73 14.13 20.15
C MET A 25 2.97 14.21 18.64
N LEU A 26 4.09 14.81 18.20
CA LEU A 26 4.49 14.85 16.80
C LEU A 26 4.74 13.44 16.25
N ALA A 27 5.46 12.60 17.00
CA ALA A 27 5.72 11.22 16.63
C ALA A 27 4.42 10.40 16.53
N ARG A 28 3.49 10.56 17.48
CA ARG A 28 2.17 9.90 17.46
C ARG A 28 1.33 10.34 16.27
N LYS A 29 1.33 11.62 15.92
CA LYS A 29 0.67 12.13 14.70
C LYS A 29 1.26 11.51 13.43
N GLY A 30 2.59 11.39 13.35
CA GLY A 30 3.29 10.72 12.25
C GLY A 30 2.93 9.23 12.12
N ILE A 31 2.77 8.53 13.24
CA ILE A 31 2.34 7.12 13.24
C ILE A 31 0.87 7.02 12.82
N ALA A 32 -0.01 7.89 13.32
CA ALA A 32 -1.43 7.88 12.99
C ALA A 32 -1.68 8.15 11.50
N ILE A 33 -0.93 9.07 10.88
CA ILE A 33 -1.09 9.34 9.44
C ILE A 33 -0.57 8.18 8.59
N ARG A 34 0.55 7.55 8.97
CA ARG A 34 1.03 6.32 8.33
C ARG A 34 -0.01 5.21 8.43
N PHE A 35 -0.59 5.01 9.62
CA PHE A 35 -1.65 4.03 9.84
C PHE A 35 -2.88 4.31 8.97
N LEU A 36 -3.31 5.57 8.86
CA LEU A 36 -4.42 5.96 8.00
C LEU A 36 -4.18 5.61 6.52
N TYR A 37 -2.97 5.88 6.01
CA TYR A 37 -2.60 5.47 4.65
C TYR A 37 -2.57 3.95 4.49
N THR A 38 -2.05 3.21 5.48
CA THR A 38 -2.08 1.75 5.46
C THR A 38 -3.51 1.22 5.40
N VAL A 39 -4.44 1.78 6.17
CA VAL A 39 -5.87 1.41 6.14
C VAL A 39 -6.49 1.73 4.78
N MET A 40 -6.18 2.88 4.19
CA MET A 40 -6.66 3.24 2.85
C MET A 40 -6.21 2.22 1.79
N TYR A 41 -4.93 1.85 1.78
CA TYR A 41 -4.41 0.83 0.86
C TYR A 41 -4.92 -0.57 1.17
N TYR A 42 -5.19 -0.89 2.44
CA TYR A 42 -5.86 -2.13 2.81
C TYR A 42 -7.26 -2.24 2.20
N LEU A 43 -8.04 -1.16 2.18
CA LEU A 43 -9.34 -1.16 1.49
C LEU A 43 -9.20 -1.42 -0.01
N ILE A 44 -8.20 -0.79 -0.66
CA ILE A 44 -7.89 -1.06 -2.07
C ILE A 44 -7.53 -2.53 -2.27
N PHE A 45 -6.68 -3.09 -1.39
CA PHE A 45 -6.29 -4.50 -1.44
C PHE A 45 -7.50 -5.43 -1.33
N VAL A 46 -8.42 -5.19 -0.40
CA VAL A 46 -9.65 -6.00 -0.27
C VAL A 46 -10.51 -5.94 -1.54
N ILE A 47 -10.65 -4.76 -2.15
CA ILE A 47 -11.36 -4.62 -3.44
C ILE A 47 -10.68 -5.45 -4.53
N LEU A 48 -9.35 -5.35 -4.64
CA LEU A 48 -8.59 -6.11 -5.64
C LEU A 48 -8.72 -7.61 -5.45
N THR A 49 -8.54 -8.11 -4.23
CA THR A 49 -8.71 -9.55 -3.93
C THR A 49 -10.14 -10.01 -4.22
N THR A 50 -11.15 -9.17 -3.94
CA THR A 50 -12.55 -9.47 -4.27
C THR A 50 -12.75 -9.59 -5.78
N LEU A 51 -12.16 -8.69 -6.58
CA LEU A 51 -12.21 -8.78 -8.04
C LEU A 51 -11.53 -10.04 -8.57
N VAL A 52 -10.37 -10.42 -8.02
CA VAL A 52 -9.70 -11.69 -8.36
C VAL A 52 -10.61 -12.88 -8.07
N ASN A 53 -11.26 -12.92 -6.91
CA ASN A 53 -12.20 -13.99 -6.56
C ASN A 53 -13.40 -14.07 -7.51
N ILE A 54 -13.97 -12.93 -7.90
CA ILE A 54 -15.06 -12.88 -8.90
C ILE A 54 -14.57 -13.41 -10.26
N CYS A 55 -13.39 -12.96 -10.71
CA CYS A 55 -12.80 -13.42 -11.97
C CYS A 55 -12.56 -14.93 -11.96
N ALA A 56 -12.02 -15.45 -10.85
CA ALA A 56 -11.82 -16.89 -10.67
C ALA A 56 -13.13 -17.66 -10.74
N LEU A 57 -14.17 -17.22 -10.02
CA LEU A 57 -15.48 -17.86 -10.03
C LEU A 57 -16.07 -17.92 -11.45
N VAL A 58 -16.04 -16.79 -12.17
CA VAL A 58 -16.53 -16.73 -13.56
C VAL A 58 -15.71 -17.66 -14.46
N GLN A 59 -14.37 -17.65 -14.32
CA GLN A 59 -13.48 -18.51 -15.10
C GLN A 59 -13.80 -20.00 -14.89
N PHE A 60 -14.06 -20.43 -13.65
CA PHE A 60 -14.43 -21.81 -13.34
C PHE A 60 -15.80 -22.20 -13.91
N VAL A 61 -16.79 -21.28 -13.87
CA VAL A 61 -18.09 -21.52 -14.50
C VAL A 61 -17.94 -21.72 -16.01
N PHE A 62 -17.16 -20.87 -16.68
CA PHE A 62 -16.84 -21.05 -18.10
C PHE A 62 -16.12 -22.35 -18.37
N LEU A 63 -15.08 -22.66 -17.57
CA LEU A 63 -14.31 -23.88 -17.74
C LEU A 63 -15.17 -25.14 -17.60
N PHE A 64 -16.11 -25.14 -16.64
CA PHE A 64 -17.05 -26.25 -16.46
C PHE A 64 -18.00 -26.40 -17.66
N ALA A 65 -18.43 -25.29 -18.26
CA ALA A 65 -19.35 -25.30 -19.40
C ALA A 65 -18.68 -25.62 -20.74
N THR A 66 -17.44 -25.14 -20.98
CA THR A 66 -16.80 -25.18 -22.30
C THR A 66 -15.50 -26.00 -22.36
N THR A 67 -14.96 -26.42 -21.21
CA THR A 67 -13.62 -27.03 -21.07
C THR A 67 -12.51 -26.16 -21.67
N LYS A 68 -12.79 -24.87 -21.91
CA LYS A 68 -11.85 -23.91 -22.49
C LYS A 68 -11.87 -22.61 -21.69
N PRO A 69 -10.70 -22.13 -21.24
CA PRO A 69 -10.63 -20.89 -20.48
C PRO A 69 -10.90 -19.68 -21.40
N HIS A 70 -11.59 -18.65 -20.88
CA HIS A 70 -11.92 -17.45 -21.65
C HIS A 70 -10.71 -16.50 -21.74
N GLU A 71 -10.06 -16.38 -22.90
CA GLU A 71 -8.80 -15.64 -23.07
C GLU A 71 -8.82 -14.19 -22.56
N GLN A 72 -9.89 -13.43 -22.84
CA GLN A 72 -9.96 -12.03 -22.40
C GLN A 72 -10.06 -11.91 -20.86
N LEU A 73 -10.76 -12.85 -20.21
CA LEU A 73 -10.88 -12.87 -18.76
C LEU A 73 -9.54 -13.27 -18.12
N ARG A 74 -8.77 -14.14 -18.76
CA ARG A 74 -7.38 -14.45 -18.37
C ARG A 74 -6.49 -13.21 -18.46
N LYS A 75 -6.52 -12.48 -19.58
CA LYS A 75 -5.76 -11.23 -19.76
C LYS A 75 -6.09 -10.18 -18.71
N PHE A 76 -7.38 -10.02 -18.42
CA PHE A 76 -7.83 -9.10 -17.37
C PHE A 76 -7.37 -9.53 -15.98
N SER A 77 -7.51 -10.83 -15.65
CA SER A 77 -7.07 -11.38 -14.37
C SER A 77 -5.56 -11.23 -14.18
N ASN A 78 -4.76 -11.44 -15.24
CA ASN A 78 -3.30 -11.27 -15.18
C ASN A 78 -2.89 -9.83 -14.81
N LYS A 79 -3.57 -8.85 -15.41
CA LYS A 79 -3.37 -7.43 -15.09
C LYS A 79 -3.75 -7.09 -13.66
N ILE A 80 -4.88 -7.60 -13.17
CA ILE A 80 -5.30 -7.41 -11.77
C ILE A 80 -4.30 -8.05 -10.80
N ASN A 81 -3.83 -9.27 -11.09
CA ASN A 81 -2.87 -9.97 -10.25
C ASN A 81 -1.55 -9.20 -10.15
N THR A 82 -1.05 -8.73 -11.30
CA THR A 82 0.15 -7.87 -11.39
C THR A 82 -0.02 -6.60 -10.56
N TYR A 83 -1.15 -5.91 -10.69
CA TYR A 83 -1.42 -4.71 -9.93
C TYR A 83 -1.55 -4.99 -8.42
N THR A 84 -2.22 -6.07 -8.04
CA THR A 84 -2.38 -6.51 -6.64
C THR A 84 -1.03 -6.78 -5.99
N TYR A 85 -0.12 -7.46 -6.70
CA TYR A 85 1.24 -7.70 -6.25
C TYR A 85 1.99 -6.39 -6.00
N LYS A 86 1.90 -5.41 -6.90
CA LYS A 86 2.52 -4.09 -6.69
C LYS A 86 1.95 -3.34 -5.49
N VAL A 87 0.63 -3.39 -5.29
CA VAL A 87 -0.02 -2.81 -4.10
C VAL A 87 0.49 -3.48 -2.82
N MET A 88 0.61 -4.81 -2.80
CA MET A 88 1.16 -5.54 -1.65
C MET A 88 2.59 -5.10 -1.34
N ARG A 89 3.47 -5.00 -2.34
CA ARG A 89 4.87 -4.56 -2.14
C ARG A 89 4.98 -3.16 -1.56
N TYR A 90 4.09 -2.25 -1.97
CA TYR A 90 4.02 -0.91 -1.38
C TYR A 90 3.53 -0.98 0.08
N MET A 91 2.48 -1.76 0.36
CA MET A 91 1.94 -1.94 1.73
C MET A 91 2.97 -2.55 2.70
N THR A 92 3.79 -3.48 2.23
CA THR A 92 4.83 -4.15 3.02
C THR A 92 6.14 -3.36 3.10
N VAL A 93 6.15 -2.09 2.64
CA VAL A 93 7.33 -1.22 2.62
C VAL A 93 8.53 -1.87 1.90
N THR A 94 8.22 -2.73 0.92
CA THR A 94 9.22 -3.41 0.08
C THR A 94 9.59 -2.54 -1.12
N GLU A 95 8.70 -1.65 -1.55
CA GLU A 95 8.97 -0.60 -2.54
C GLU A 95 8.45 0.75 -2.04
N ASN A 96 9.19 1.83 -2.33
CA ASN A 96 8.79 3.20 -2.01
C ASN A 96 7.95 3.87 -3.13
N THR A 97 7.86 3.23 -4.30
CA THR A 97 7.07 3.71 -5.43
C THR A 97 5.58 3.46 -5.17
N ARG A 98 4.80 4.54 -5.11
CA ARG A 98 3.34 4.48 -4.98
C ARG A 98 2.73 3.84 -6.23
N PRO A 99 1.82 2.87 -6.12
CA PRO A 99 1.13 2.29 -7.27
C PRO A 99 0.14 3.30 -7.88
N TYR A 100 -0.39 2.97 -9.07
CA TYR A 100 -1.48 3.71 -9.73
C TYR A 100 -2.61 4.08 -8.73
N PRO A 101 -3.24 5.27 -8.82
CA PRO A 101 -3.15 6.29 -9.87
C PRO A 101 -1.95 7.24 -9.79
N PHE A 102 -1.04 7.05 -8.83
CA PHE A 102 0.08 7.96 -8.61
C PHE A 102 1.35 7.60 -9.40
N SER A 103 1.33 6.46 -10.09
CA SER A 103 2.35 6.00 -11.02
C SER A 103 1.69 5.33 -12.23
N ASP A 104 2.48 5.01 -13.24
CA ASP A 104 2.02 4.20 -14.37
C ASP A 104 1.52 2.82 -13.92
N LEU A 105 0.61 2.26 -14.73
CA LEU A 105 0.13 0.89 -14.54
C LEU A 105 1.30 -0.07 -14.79
N PRO A 106 1.56 -1.03 -13.88
CA PRO A 106 2.67 -1.95 -14.05
C PRO A 106 2.48 -2.83 -15.30
N PRO A 107 3.57 -3.14 -16.02
CA PRO A 107 3.55 -4.19 -17.03
C PRO A 107 3.33 -5.54 -16.34
N ASP A 108 2.74 -6.50 -17.07
CA ASP A 108 2.49 -7.86 -16.59
C ASP A 108 3.78 -8.48 -16.00
N VAL A 109 3.70 -8.97 -14.76
CA VAL A 109 4.87 -9.56 -14.06
C VAL A 109 5.23 -10.90 -14.66
N GLU A 110 4.20 -11.72 -14.93
CA GLU A 110 4.34 -13.02 -15.56
C GLU A 110 3.49 -13.08 -16.84
N PRO A 111 4.01 -13.71 -17.90
CA PRO A 111 3.25 -13.94 -19.12
C PRO A 111 2.16 -14.98 -18.89
N ILE A 112 1.08 -14.87 -19.67
CA ILE A 112 -0.05 -15.81 -19.60
C ILE A 112 0.37 -17.10 -20.31
N GLU A 113 0.20 -18.26 -19.65
CA GLU A 113 0.43 -19.56 -20.30
C GLU A 113 -0.50 -19.78 -21.49
N GLU A 114 0.04 -20.15 -22.66
CA GLU A 114 -0.75 -20.30 -23.89
C GLU A 114 -1.69 -21.52 -23.81
N GLU A 115 -1.25 -22.61 -23.19
CA GLU A 115 -2.00 -23.86 -23.08
C GLU A 115 -2.23 -24.23 -21.60
N ILE A 116 -3.49 -24.26 -21.16
CA ILE A 116 -3.84 -24.84 -19.85
C ILE A 116 -4.18 -26.31 -20.05
N LYS A 117 -3.39 -27.19 -19.42
CA LYS A 117 -3.67 -28.63 -19.35
C LYS A 117 -4.55 -28.88 -18.12
N PHE A 118 -5.67 -29.59 -18.32
CA PHE A 118 -6.64 -29.96 -17.28
C PHE A 118 -6.54 -31.44 -16.94
#